data_AF-A0A1M6UMV8-F1
#
_entry.id   AF-A0A1M6UMV8-F1
#
_cell.length_a   1.000
_cell.length_b   1.000
_cell.length_c   1.000
_cell.angle_alpha   90.00
_cell.angle_beta   90.00
_cell.angle_gamma   90.00
#
_symmetry.space_group_name_H-M   'P 1'
#
loop_
_entity.id
_entity.type
_entity.pdbx_description
1 polymer ?
#
loop_
_entity_poly.entity_id
_entity_poly.type
_entity_poly.pdbx_seq_one_letter_code
_entity_poly.pdbx_strand_id
1 'polypeptide(L)'
;MNVIDNLTLNIVAADSQTCQNLEGSLYSFARNTLIDILDQILNELDFDGELEIDDLTIDVGEVDSENALQHFSGKLPVTLKESLSKVVFKKHSQLTLNMLSETYRRLLPINQVMNIEKEFEYYAEEWLVKNPNSKFDPLAVSEYIIKIMMQRNPGLDFRQIACSVYQNIKRMERPAPQKISPKETRNVVHDAGLVLLAPYIPVLLGRLGCVSGNTFTSEDARLKGLSLLKYAVYGSYEVPKTPASLMNIICGYDRSFDSEKLPILSDDDKSVVNSLLDAVVKNWGALGSTSADGLRTSFLIRSGSIEDVEDGLLLKVSSSAYDMLLDKLPWGYSMVKTSWMKSKISVAWR
;
A
#
# COMPACT_ATOMS: atom_id res chain seq x y z
N MET A 1 -8.29 27.00 1.33
CA MET A 1 -9.09 28.20 0.95
C MET A 1 -9.23 28.13 -0.55
N ASN A 2 -10.45 28.04 -1.05
CA ASN A 2 -10.71 27.88 -2.48
C ASN A 2 -10.67 29.26 -3.16
N VAL A 3 -9.99 29.35 -4.30
CA VAL A 3 -9.81 30.60 -5.05
C VAL A 3 -10.21 30.34 -6.50
N ILE A 4 -10.93 31.30 -7.09
CA ILE A 4 -11.28 31.32 -8.51
C ILE A 4 -10.61 32.56 -9.09
N ASP A 5 -9.58 32.36 -9.92
CA ASP A 5 -8.83 33.47 -10.51
C ASP A 5 -9.61 34.17 -11.62
N ASN A 6 -10.37 33.39 -12.40
CA ASN A 6 -11.21 33.90 -13.47
C ASN A 6 -12.49 33.07 -13.62
N LEU A 7 -13.61 33.74 -13.84
CA LEU A 7 -14.91 33.11 -14.09
C LEU A 7 -15.55 33.77 -15.31
N THR A 8 -15.83 32.97 -16.33
CA THR A 8 -16.56 33.40 -17.53
C THR A 8 -17.93 32.77 -17.55
N LEU A 9 -18.98 33.58 -17.66
CA LEU A 9 -20.36 33.12 -17.80
C LEU A 9 -20.87 33.48 -19.19
N ASN A 10 -21.07 32.46 -20.04
CA ASN A 10 -21.62 32.63 -21.37
C ASN A 10 -23.13 32.38 -21.34
N ILE A 11 -23.92 33.41 -21.64
CA ILE A 11 -25.40 33.36 -21.60
C ILE A 11 -25.94 33.74 -22.97
N VAL A 12 -26.87 32.94 -23.47
CA VAL A 12 -27.62 33.23 -24.69
C VAL A 12 -29.10 33.27 -24.33
N ALA A 13 -29.76 34.40 -24.60
CA ALA A 13 -31.20 34.58 -24.36
C ALA A 13 -31.90 35.15 -25.59
N ALA A 14 -33.24 35.11 -25.59
CA ALA A 14 -34.07 35.53 -26.72
C ALA A 14 -34.03 37.05 -26.98
N ASP A 15 -33.75 37.86 -25.95
CA ASP A 15 -33.70 39.32 -26.05
C ASP A 15 -32.68 39.95 -25.08
N SER A 16 -32.27 41.18 -25.39
CA SER A 16 -31.22 41.92 -24.66
C SER A 16 -31.60 42.26 -23.21
N GLN A 17 -32.89 42.51 -22.94
CA GLN A 17 -33.37 42.87 -21.60
C GLN A 17 -33.29 41.66 -20.66
N THR A 18 -33.67 40.49 -21.16
CA THR A 18 -33.53 39.22 -20.43
C THR A 18 -32.06 38.91 -20.14
N CYS A 19 -31.15 39.12 -21.10
CA CYS A 19 -29.71 38.97 -20.87
C CYS A 19 -29.18 39.88 -19.75
N GLN A 20 -29.52 41.18 -19.76
CA GLN A 20 -29.03 42.13 -18.74
C GLN A 20 -29.55 41.79 -17.33
N ASN A 21 -30.82 41.39 -17.21
CA ASN A 21 -31.41 41.00 -15.93
C ASN A 21 -30.76 39.71 -15.37
N LEU A 22 -30.46 38.74 -16.25
CA LEU A 22 -29.78 37.51 -15.87
C LEU A 22 -28.32 37.76 -15.50
N GLU A 23 -27.62 38.59 -16.26
CA GLU A 23 -26.23 38.96 -15.99
C GLU A 23 -26.07 39.50 -14.56
N GLY A 24 -26.84 40.51 -14.18
CA GLY A 24 -26.76 41.09 -12.82
C GLY A 24 -27.07 40.08 -11.71
N SER A 25 -28.07 39.22 -11.94
CA SER A 25 -28.48 38.21 -10.97
C SER A 25 -27.43 37.10 -10.82
N LEU A 26 -26.83 36.66 -11.93
CA LEU A 26 -25.80 35.61 -11.96
C LEU A 26 -24.46 36.10 -11.42
N TYR A 27 -24.08 37.36 -11.68
CA TYR A 27 -22.90 37.95 -11.03
C TYR A 27 -23.05 38.00 -9.52
N SER A 28 -24.22 38.40 -9.01
CA SER A 28 -24.50 38.40 -7.57
C SER A 28 -24.45 36.99 -6.98
N PHE A 29 -25.06 36.01 -7.66
CA PHE A 29 -25.01 34.61 -7.27
C PHE A 29 -23.57 34.07 -7.25
N ALA A 30 -22.80 34.30 -8.32
CA ALA A 30 -21.42 33.84 -8.43
C ALA A 30 -20.54 34.43 -7.32
N ARG A 31 -20.71 35.72 -7.02
CA ARG A 31 -19.93 36.40 -5.98
C ARG A 31 -20.25 35.92 -4.57
N ASN A 32 -21.52 35.61 -4.29
CA ASN A 32 -21.99 35.40 -2.91
C ASN A 32 -22.25 33.93 -2.57
N THR A 33 -22.46 33.06 -3.55
CA THR A 33 -22.97 31.69 -3.34
C THR A 33 -22.09 30.61 -3.98
N LEU A 34 -21.40 30.91 -5.08
CA LEU A 34 -20.62 29.90 -5.81
C LEU A 34 -19.48 29.32 -4.99
N ILE A 35 -18.79 30.15 -4.20
CA ILE A 35 -17.70 29.70 -3.33
C ILE A 35 -18.24 28.74 -2.27
N ASP A 36 -19.37 29.06 -1.63
CA ASP A 36 -19.99 28.18 -0.63
C ASP A 36 -20.42 26.84 -1.24
N ILE A 37 -20.96 26.85 -2.46
CA ILE A 37 -21.32 25.62 -3.20
C ILE A 37 -20.06 24.79 -3.50
N LEU A 38 -18.99 25.42 -3.96
CA LEU A 38 -17.71 24.76 -4.23
C LEU A 38 -17.13 24.14 -2.95
N ASP A 39 -17.13 24.89 -1.85
CA ASP A 39 -16.66 24.42 -0.54
C ASP A 39 -17.48 23.21 -0.09
N GLN A 40 -18.82 23.26 -0.22
CA GLN A 40 -19.68 22.13 0.11
C GLN A 40 -19.36 20.90 -0.74
N ILE A 41 -19.27 21.06 -2.07
CA ILE A 41 -18.99 19.95 -3.00
C ILE A 41 -17.62 19.34 -2.73
N LEU A 42 -16.58 20.15 -2.56
CA LEU A 42 -15.22 19.67 -2.34
C LEU A 42 -15.07 18.95 -1.00
N ASN A 43 -15.76 19.42 0.05
CA ASN A 43 -15.81 18.72 1.34
C ASN A 43 -16.47 17.34 1.22
N GLU A 44 -17.49 17.18 0.37
CA GLU A 44 -18.13 15.88 0.11
C GLU A 44 -17.22 14.91 -0.68
N LEU A 45 -16.28 15.44 -1.47
CA LEU A 45 -15.40 14.65 -2.33
C LEU A 45 -14.16 14.07 -1.61
N ASP A 46 -13.94 14.42 -0.34
CA ASP A 46 -12.90 13.80 0.51
C ASP A 46 -11.48 13.90 -0.11
N PHE A 47 -11.15 15.09 -0.63
CA PHE A 47 -9.88 15.39 -1.30
C PHE A 47 -8.88 16.04 -0.33
N ASP A 48 -7.83 15.29 0.04
CA ASP A 48 -6.71 15.79 0.83
C ASP A 48 -5.57 16.25 -0.10
N GLY A 49 -5.54 17.53 -0.47
CA GLY A 49 -4.45 18.10 -1.26
C GLY A 49 -4.75 19.47 -1.87
N GLU A 50 -3.84 19.92 -2.74
CA GLU A 50 -4.06 21.08 -3.61
C GLU A 50 -4.51 20.61 -5.00
N LEU A 51 -5.64 21.13 -5.47
CA LEU A 51 -6.19 20.88 -6.80
C LEU A 51 -6.09 22.15 -7.62
N GLU A 52 -5.15 22.17 -8.56
CA GLU A 52 -5.05 23.22 -9.58
C GLU A 52 -5.73 22.72 -10.85
N ILE A 53 -6.67 23.51 -11.37
CA ILE A 53 -7.44 23.21 -12.57
C ILE A 53 -7.23 24.35 -13.57
N ASP A 54 -6.61 24.03 -14.70
CA ASP A 54 -6.30 25.03 -15.74
C ASP A 54 -7.57 25.58 -16.40
N ASP A 55 -8.54 24.70 -16.70
CA ASP A 55 -9.86 25.06 -17.25
C ASP A 55 -10.93 24.06 -16.78
N LEU A 56 -12.11 24.57 -16.44
CA LEU A 56 -13.30 23.78 -16.15
C LEU A 56 -14.51 24.34 -16.88
N THR A 57 -14.81 23.77 -18.04
CA THR A 57 -16.01 24.11 -18.80
C THR A 57 -17.22 23.30 -18.29
N ILE A 58 -18.30 24.00 -17.95
CA ILE A 58 -19.55 23.40 -17.44
C ILE A 58 -20.71 23.84 -18.30
N ASP A 59 -21.48 22.87 -18.78
CA ASP A 59 -22.73 23.12 -19.50
C ASP A 59 -23.93 22.79 -18.60
N VAL A 60 -24.71 23.82 -18.27
CA VAL A 60 -25.92 23.69 -17.43
C VAL A 60 -27.17 23.43 -18.30
N GLY A 61 -27.00 23.43 -19.62
CA GLY A 61 -28.04 23.23 -20.62
C GLY A 61 -29.02 24.41 -20.72
N GLU A 62 -30.11 24.17 -21.43
CA GLU A 62 -31.17 25.16 -21.64
C GLU A 62 -32.12 25.24 -20.43
N VAL A 63 -32.58 26.46 -20.11
CA VAL A 63 -33.52 26.76 -19.02
C VAL A 63 -34.55 27.78 -19.47
N ASP A 64 -35.78 27.66 -18.95
CA ASP A 64 -36.85 28.62 -19.17
C ASP A 64 -36.53 29.97 -18.49
N SER A 65 -36.83 31.09 -19.16
CA SER A 65 -36.45 32.43 -18.71
C SER A 65 -37.19 32.89 -17.46
N GLU A 66 -38.41 32.42 -17.18
CA GLU A 66 -39.20 32.86 -16.02
C GLU A 66 -38.59 32.37 -14.70
N ASN A 67 -37.88 31.22 -14.72
CA ASN A 67 -37.27 30.60 -13.54
C ASN A 67 -35.76 30.32 -13.71
N ALA A 68 -35.11 30.99 -14.67
CA ALA A 68 -33.73 30.70 -15.07
C ALA A 68 -32.74 30.71 -13.91
N LEU A 69 -32.83 31.67 -12.98
CA LEU A 69 -31.95 31.74 -11.81
C LEU A 69 -32.15 30.56 -10.85
N GLN A 70 -33.41 30.14 -10.64
CA GLN A 70 -33.74 29.03 -9.76
C GLN A 70 -33.31 27.69 -10.38
N HIS A 71 -33.51 27.52 -11.68
CA HIS A 71 -33.02 26.34 -12.40
C HIS A 71 -31.50 26.28 -12.46
N PHE A 72 -30.84 27.40 -12.72
CA PHE A 72 -29.39 27.49 -12.73
C PHE A 72 -28.80 27.15 -11.35
N SER A 73 -29.32 27.77 -10.29
CA SER A 73 -28.86 27.50 -8.92
C SER A 73 -29.13 26.06 -8.45
N GLY A 74 -30.16 25.39 -8.99
CA GLY A 74 -30.44 23.99 -8.72
C GLY A 74 -29.58 23.01 -9.54
N LYS A 75 -29.34 23.29 -10.82
CA LYS A 75 -28.57 22.40 -11.72
C LYS A 75 -27.06 22.56 -11.54
N LEU A 76 -26.57 23.78 -11.35
CA LEU A 76 -25.14 24.07 -11.27
C LEU A 76 -24.42 23.21 -10.23
N PRO A 77 -24.91 23.04 -8.98
CA PRO A 77 -24.23 22.18 -8.00
C PRO A 77 -24.09 20.73 -8.47
N VAL A 78 -25.11 20.20 -9.16
CA VAL A 78 -25.10 18.83 -9.66
C VAL A 78 -24.07 18.68 -10.78
N THR A 79 -24.13 19.53 -11.81
CA THR A 79 -23.19 19.47 -12.95
C THR A 79 -21.76 19.77 -12.51
N LEU A 80 -21.58 20.74 -11.61
CA LEU A 80 -20.28 21.09 -11.04
C LEU A 80 -19.70 19.93 -10.25
N LYS A 81 -20.51 19.25 -9.43
CA LYS A 81 -20.10 18.04 -8.70
C LYS A 81 -19.68 16.93 -9.66
N GLU A 82 -20.44 16.66 -10.72
CA GLU A 82 -20.08 15.64 -11.71
C GLU A 82 -18.73 15.96 -12.39
N SER A 83 -18.53 17.21 -12.83
CA SER A 83 -17.29 17.63 -13.49
C SER A 83 -16.10 17.61 -12.53
N LEU A 84 -16.25 18.14 -11.32
CA LEU A 84 -15.19 18.11 -10.30
C LEU A 84 -14.87 16.68 -9.86
N SER A 85 -15.86 15.80 -9.75
CA SER A 85 -15.64 14.39 -9.42
C SER A 85 -14.72 13.71 -10.44
N LYS A 86 -14.90 14.00 -11.73
CA LYS A 86 -14.01 13.48 -12.79
C LYS A 86 -12.59 14.02 -12.66
N VAL A 87 -12.44 15.32 -12.40
CA VAL A 87 -11.12 15.96 -12.24
C VAL A 87 -10.39 15.41 -11.01
N VAL A 88 -11.09 15.32 -9.87
CA VAL A 88 -10.58 14.73 -8.63
C VAL A 88 -10.20 13.27 -8.84
N PHE A 89 -11.06 12.48 -9.49
CA PHE A 89 -10.77 11.08 -9.82
C PHE A 89 -9.52 10.95 -10.69
N LYS A 90 -9.36 11.79 -11.71
CA LYS A 90 -8.17 11.80 -12.56
C LYS A 90 -6.92 12.10 -11.74
N LYS A 91 -6.97 13.08 -10.86
CA LYS A 91 -5.85 13.43 -9.97
C LYS A 91 -5.49 12.28 -9.02
N HIS A 92 -6.49 11.68 -8.35
CA HIS A 92 -6.29 10.57 -7.43
C HIS A 92 -5.79 9.30 -8.11
N SER A 93 -6.30 8.99 -9.30
CA SER A 93 -5.93 7.78 -10.04
C SER A 93 -4.51 7.82 -10.58
N GLN A 94 -3.94 9.00 -10.85
CA GLN A 94 -2.64 9.14 -11.50
C GLN A 94 -1.52 8.33 -10.84
N LEU A 95 -1.41 8.35 -9.51
CA LEU A 95 -0.37 7.60 -8.78
C LEU A 95 -0.54 6.09 -8.97
N THR A 96 -1.78 5.61 -8.89
CA THR A 96 -2.11 4.19 -9.12
C THR A 96 -1.84 3.77 -10.55
N LEU A 97 -2.25 4.58 -11.53
CA LEU A 97 -2.06 4.31 -12.96
C LEU A 97 -0.57 4.30 -13.33
N ASN A 98 0.21 5.28 -12.86
CA ASN A 98 1.66 5.32 -13.10
C ASN A 98 2.37 4.07 -12.57
N MET A 99 1.99 3.60 -11.39
CA MET A 99 2.54 2.39 -10.81
C MET A 99 2.14 1.13 -11.58
N LEU A 100 0.88 1.04 -12.02
CA LEU A 100 0.42 -0.04 -12.88
C LEU A 100 1.23 -0.05 -14.17
N SER A 101 1.35 1.09 -14.84
CA SER A 101 2.14 1.22 -16.08
C SER A 101 3.58 0.75 -15.88
N GLU A 102 4.23 1.18 -14.80
CA GLU A 102 5.59 0.74 -14.47
C GLU A 102 5.68 -0.76 -14.17
N THR A 103 4.68 -1.33 -13.51
CA THR A 103 4.60 -2.78 -13.25
C THR A 103 4.51 -3.56 -14.56
N TYR A 104 3.64 -3.14 -15.48
CA TYR A 104 3.46 -3.83 -16.76
C TYR A 104 4.61 -3.60 -17.75
N ARG A 105 5.28 -2.44 -17.73
CA ARG A 105 6.49 -2.17 -18.54
C ARG A 105 7.61 -3.17 -18.28
N ARG A 106 7.73 -3.70 -17.06
CA ARG A 106 8.74 -4.69 -16.68
C ARG A 106 8.42 -6.11 -17.15
N LEU A 107 7.17 -6.36 -17.52
CA LEU A 107 6.64 -7.71 -17.77
C LEU A 107 6.24 -7.94 -19.22
N LEU A 108 6.00 -6.87 -19.99
CA LEU A 108 5.54 -6.93 -21.36
C LEU A 108 6.61 -6.43 -22.35
N PRO A 109 6.57 -6.91 -23.62
CA PRO A 109 7.49 -6.42 -24.64
C PRO A 109 7.19 -4.96 -25.01
N ILE A 110 8.22 -4.23 -25.44
CA ILE A 110 8.18 -2.77 -25.69
C ILE A 110 7.00 -2.34 -26.58
N ASN A 111 6.68 -3.11 -27.62
CA ASN A 111 5.60 -2.81 -28.55
C ASN A 111 4.20 -2.83 -27.92
N GLN A 112 4.02 -3.55 -26.81
CA GLN A 112 2.74 -3.64 -26.09
C GLN A 112 2.60 -2.57 -24.99
N VAL A 113 3.67 -1.84 -24.67
CA VAL A 113 3.69 -0.87 -23.57
C VAL A 113 3.92 0.58 -24.02
N MET A 114 4.06 0.83 -25.33
CA MET A 114 4.30 2.18 -25.87
C MET A 114 3.22 3.21 -25.50
N ASN A 115 1.98 2.77 -25.27
CA ASN A 115 0.84 3.64 -24.98
C ASN A 115 0.10 3.21 -23.69
N ILE A 116 0.73 2.43 -22.82
CA ILE A 116 0.04 1.76 -21.71
C ILE A 116 -0.55 2.73 -20.69
N GLU A 117 0.05 3.90 -20.53
CA GLU A 117 -0.42 4.98 -19.66
C GLU A 117 -1.76 5.52 -20.18
N LYS A 118 -1.85 5.83 -21.48
CA LYS A 118 -3.09 6.31 -22.11
C LYS A 118 -4.18 5.24 -22.11
N GLU A 119 -3.80 3.97 -22.31
CA GLU A 119 -4.76 2.86 -22.22
C GLU A 119 -5.32 2.73 -20.79
N PHE A 120 -4.47 2.86 -19.77
CA PHE A 120 -4.89 2.75 -18.37
C PHE A 120 -5.72 3.95 -17.90
N GLU A 121 -5.41 5.16 -18.37
CA GLU A 121 -6.26 6.34 -18.20
C GLU A 121 -7.66 6.09 -18.78
N TYR A 122 -7.75 5.61 -20.02
CA TYR A 122 -9.01 5.26 -20.66
C TYR A 122 -9.79 4.21 -19.86
N TYR A 123 -9.13 3.15 -19.36
CA TYR A 123 -9.80 2.12 -18.57
C TYR A 123 -10.27 2.63 -17.20
N ALA A 124 -9.54 3.56 -16.58
CA ALA A 124 -9.96 4.18 -15.33
C ALA A 124 -11.20 5.08 -15.53
N GLU A 125 -11.25 5.83 -16.63
CA GLU A 125 -12.44 6.61 -17.01
C GLU A 125 -13.64 5.69 -17.29
N GLU A 126 -13.44 4.59 -18.01
CA GLU A 126 -14.49 3.60 -18.27
C GLU A 126 -15.02 2.98 -16.96
N TRP A 127 -14.13 2.73 -15.98
CA TRP A 127 -14.52 2.27 -14.66
C TRP A 127 -15.36 3.30 -13.90
N LEU A 128 -15.00 4.58 -13.96
CA LEU A 128 -15.74 5.67 -13.32
C LEU A 128 -17.15 5.80 -13.91
N VAL A 129 -17.29 5.71 -15.24
CA VAL A 129 -18.61 5.73 -15.90
C VAL A 129 -19.50 4.58 -15.43
N LYS A 130 -18.93 3.41 -15.19
CA LYS A 130 -19.66 2.24 -14.64
C LYS A 130 -19.97 2.37 -13.15
N ASN A 131 -19.26 3.24 -12.44
CA ASN A 131 -19.33 3.40 -10.99
C ASN A 131 -19.42 4.89 -10.57
N PRO A 132 -20.42 5.65 -11.06
CA PRO A 132 -20.42 7.12 -11.01
C PRO A 132 -20.45 7.70 -9.59
N ASN A 133 -20.94 6.93 -8.61
CA ASN A 133 -21.06 7.35 -7.20
C ASN A 133 -20.00 6.70 -6.29
N SER A 134 -19.04 5.96 -6.84
CA SER A 134 -18.01 5.31 -6.03
C SER A 134 -16.89 6.28 -5.71
N LYS A 135 -16.43 6.30 -4.45
CA LYS A 135 -15.15 6.92 -4.10
C LYS A 135 -14.04 6.23 -4.89
N PHE A 136 -12.99 6.98 -5.21
CA PHE A 136 -11.81 6.39 -5.85
C PHE A 136 -11.22 5.32 -4.93
N ASP A 137 -11.19 4.08 -5.42
CA ASP A 137 -10.55 2.95 -4.77
C ASP A 137 -9.40 2.46 -5.68
N PRO A 138 -8.14 2.65 -5.29
CA PRO A 138 -6.98 2.19 -6.04
C PRO A 138 -7.05 0.69 -6.37
N LEU A 139 -7.58 -0.14 -5.45
CA LEU A 139 -7.67 -1.58 -5.63
C LEU A 139 -8.74 -1.95 -6.65
N ALA A 140 -9.93 -1.34 -6.56
CA ALA A 140 -11.02 -1.62 -7.50
C ALA A 140 -10.66 -1.22 -8.94
N VAL A 141 -10.02 -0.06 -9.12
CA VAL A 141 -9.54 0.40 -10.43
C VAL A 141 -8.43 -0.51 -10.95
N SER A 142 -7.49 -0.91 -10.08
CA SER A 142 -6.42 -1.83 -10.46
C SER A 142 -6.94 -3.21 -10.84
N GLU A 143 -7.89 -3.77 -10.09
CA GLU A 143 -8.51 -5.05 -10.39
C GLU A 143 -9.22 -5.02 -11.75
N TYR A 144 -9.91 -3.93 -12.04
CA TYR A 144 -10.56 -3.71 -13.33
C TYR A 144 -9.57 -3.75 -14.50
N ILE A 145 -8.48 -2.99 -14.38
CA ILE A 145 -7.42 -2.94 -15.40
C ILE A 145 -6.74 -4.31 -15.54
N ILE A 146 -6.44 -5.00 -14.43
CA ILE A 146 -5.82 -6.33 -14.44
C ILE A 146 -6.71 -7.34 -15.18
N LYS A 147 -8.04 -7.31 -14.99
CA LYS A 147 -8.97 -8.19 -15.71
C LYS A 147 -8.93 -7.98 -17.22
N ILE A 148 -8.88 -6.72 -17.67
CA ILE A 148 -8.75 -6.39 -19.10
C ILE A 148 -7.42 -6.91 -19.64
N MET A 149 -6.32 -6.67 -18.91
CA MET A 149 -4.99 -7.14 -19.29
C MET A 149 -4.87 -8.66 -19.31
N MET A 150 -5.63 -9.36 -18.46
CA MET A 150 -5.73 -10.83 -18.44
C MET A 150 -6.30 -11.41 -19.71
N GLN A 151 -7.35 -10.79 -20.25
CA GLN A 151 -7.95 -11.23 -21.50
C GLN A 151 -7.00 -11.04 -22.68
N ARG A 152 -6.19 -9.97 -22.67
CA ARG A 152 -5.24 -9.66 -23.75
C ARG A 152 -3.95 -10.50 -23.67
N ASN A 153 -3.52 -10.90 -22.47
CA ASN A 153 -2.20 -11.52 -22.25
C ASN A 153 -2.28 -12.77 -21.34
N PRO A 154 -2.97 -13.85 -21.75
CA PRO A 154 -3.23 -15.01 -20.89
C PRO A 154 -1.97 -15.77 -20.38
N GLY A 155 -0.80 -15.51 -20.96
CA GLY A 155 0.48 -16.12 -20.54
C GLY A 155 1.21 -15.42 -19.39
N LEU A 156 0.73 -14.27 -18.91
CA LEU A 156 1.32 -13.59 -17.76
C LEU A 156 0.89 -14.23 -16.43
N ASP A 157 1.79 -14.19 -15.43
CA ASP A 157 1.44 -14.55 -14.06
C ASP A 157 0.65 -13.39 -13.40
N PHE A 158 -0.66 -13.37 -13.62
CA PHE A 158 -1.56 -12.38 -13.03
C PHE A 158 -1.59 -12.41 -11.51
N ARG A 159 -1.23 -13.53 -10.88
CA ARG A 159 -1.17 -13.62 -9.41
C ARG A 159 0.03 -12.82 -8.91
N GLN A 160 1.18 -12.93 -9.58
CA GLN A 160 2.35 -12.12 -9.27
C GLN A 160 2.09 -10.62 -9.51
N ILE A 161 1.41 -10.29 -10.61
CA ILE A 161 1.04 -8.89 -10.92
C ILE A 161 0.10 -8.33 -9.85
N ALA A 162 -0.97 -9.03 -9.53
CA ALA A 162 -1.92 -8.62 -8.51
C ALA A 162 -1.23 -8.44 -7.14
N CYS A 163 -0.30 -9.33 -6.77
CA CYS A 163 0.48 -9.20 -5.54
C CYS A 163 1.38 -7.96 -5.55
N SER A 164 2.09 -7.70 -6.66
CA SER A 164 2.97 -6.52 -6.80
C SER A 164 2.17 -5.22 -6.72
N VAL A 165 1.06 -5.14 -7.46
CA VAL A 165 0.14 -3.98 -7.48
C VAL A 165 -0.44 -3.73 -6.09
N TYR A 166 -0.94 -4.78 -5.43
CA TYR A 166 -1.46 -4.71 -4.08
C TYR A 166 -0.42 -4.19 -3.08
N GLN A 167 0.81 -4.70 -3.14
CA GLN A 167 1.91 -4.24 -2.28
C GLN A 167 2.28 -2.78 -2.54
N ASN A 168 2.28 -2.33 -3.79
CA ASN A 168 2.59 -0.95 -4.12
C ASN A 168 1.48 0.02 -3.69
N ILE A 169 0.21 -0.35 -3.84
CA ILE A 169 -0.92 0.44 -3.33
C ILE A 169 -0.81 0.59 -1.81
N LYS A 170 -0.51 -0.50 -1.10
CA LYS A 170 -0.26 -0.44 0.36
C LYS A 170 0.94 0.41 0.75
N ARG A 171 1.92 0.61 -0.13
CA ARG A 171 3.03 1.55 0.09
C ARG A 171 2.60 3.00 -0.14
N MET A 172 1.67 3.26 -1.05
CA MET A 172 1.11 4.59 -1.32
C MET A 172 0.11 5.04 -0.26
N GLU A 173 -0.66 4.12 0.33
CA GLU A 173 -1.59 4.39 1.45
C GLU A 173 -0.87 4.71 2.77
N ARG A 174 0.46 4.55 2.83
CA ARG A 174 1.22 5.03 3.98
C ARG A 174 1.26 6.55 3.91
N PRO A 175 0.88 7.28 4.97
CA PRO A 175 1.06 8.72 5.01
C PRO A 175 2.53 9.01 4.69
N ALA A 176 2.77 10.11 3.95
CA ALA A 176 4.11 10.62 3.65
C ALA A 176 4.99 10.47 4.90
N PRO A 177 6.27 10.05 4.78
CA PRO A 177 7.08 9.72 5.93
C PRO A 177 6.96 10.86 6.93
N GLN A 178 6.31 10.60 8.09
CA GLN A 178 6.46 11.45 9.26
C GLN A 178 7.96 11.72 9.36
N LYS A 179 8.40 12.95 9.68
CA LYS A 179 9.83 13.24 9.87
C LYS A 179 10.39 12.23 10.89
N ILE A 180 10.91 11.11 10.39
CA ILE A 180 11.49 10.04 11.18
C ILE A 180 12.72 10.69 11.75
N SER A 181 12.75 10.85 13.07
CA SER A 181 13.93 11.39 13.72
C SER A 181 15.14 10.51 13.33
N PRO A 182 16.36 11.05 13.23
CA PRO A 182 17.56 10.25 12.94
C PRO A 182 17.79 9.07 13.91
N LYS A 183 17.06 9.06 15.04
CA LYS A 183 17.03 7.99 16.04
C LYS A 183 16.09 6.85 15.67
N GLU A 184 14.97 7.13 15.01
CA GLU A 184 13.97 6.12 14.58
C GLU A 184 14.36 5.40 13.29
N THR A 185 15.12 6.04 12.39
CA THR A 185 15.66 5.36 11.20
C THR A 185 16.60 4.22 11.58
N ARG A 186 17.38 4.35 12.67
CA ARG A 186 18.31 3.32 13.16
C ARG A 186 17.65 2.02 13.64
N ASN A 187 16.34 2.04 13.81
CA ASN A 187 15.58 0.94 14.41
C ASN A 187 14.67 0.21 13.42
N VAL A 188 14.75 0.55 12.12
CA VAL A 188 13.95 -0.10 11.07
C VAL A 188 14.49 -1.49 10.77
N VAL A 189 13.58 -2.46 10.71
CA VAL A 189 13.85 -3.86 10.36
C VAL A 189 12.96 -4.29 9.19
N HIS A 190 13.38 -5.29 8.42
CA HIS A 190 12.61 -5.85 7.29
C HIS A 190 12.28 -7.35 7.44
N ASP A 191 12.75 -7.94 8.53
CA ASP A 191 12.53 -9.33 8.92
C ASP A 191 11.58 -9.43 10.13
N ALA A 192 10.72 -8.42 10.36
CA ALA A 192 9.82 -8.37 11.53
C ALA A 192 8.89 -9.59 11.61
N GLY A 193 8.57 -10.18 10.46
CA GLY A 193 7.72 -11.36 10.35
C GLY A 193 8.31 -12.64 10.93
N LEU A 194 9.63 -12.65 11.20
CA LEU A 194 10.33 -13.77 11.82
C LEU A 194 9.72 -14.16 13.18
N VAL A 195 9.04 -13.26 13.88
CA VAL A 195 8.31 -13.57 15.13
C VAL A 195 7.27 -14.67 14.97
N LEU A 196 6.71 -14.86 13.78
CA LEU A 196 5.75 -15.94 13.51
C LEU A 196 6.39 -17.32 13.54
N LEU A 197 7.71 -17.37 13.34
CA LEU A 197 8.50 -18.60 13.43
C LEU A 197 9.03 -18.86 14.84
N ALA A 198 8.79 -17.97 15.82
CA ALA A 198 9.37 -18.04 17.15
C ALA A 198 9.27 -19.43 17.83
N PRO A 199 8.13 -20.16 17.77
CA PRO A 199 8.04 -21.50 18.36
C PRO A 199 8.95 -22.53 17.68
N TYR A 200 9.27 -22.32 16.40
CA TYR A 200 10.03 -23.25 15.57
C TYR A 200 11.54 -22.97 15.60
N ILE A 201 11.95 -21.75 15.95
CA ILE A 201 13.36 -21.33 15.98
C ILE A 201 14.21 -22.23 16.89
N PRO A 202 13.82 -22.53 18.14
CA PRO A 202 14.63 -23.41 19.00
C PRO A 202 14.76 -24.83 18.45
N VAL A 203 13.71 -25.35 17.84
CA VAL A 203 13.72 -26.68 17.23
C VAL A 203 14.65 -26.71 16.01
N LEU A 204 14.59 -25.68 15.15
CA LEU A 204 15.48 -25.54 13.99
C LEU A 204 16.94 -25.49 14.41
N LEU A 205 17.27 -24.58 15.33
CA LEU A 205 18.65 -24.35 15.77
C LEU A 205 19.19 -25.55 16.55
N GLY A 206 18.38 -26.20 17.38
CA GLY A 206 18.77 -27.43 18.07
C GLY A 206 19.03 -28.59 17.09
N ARG A 207 18.15 -28.78 16.10
CA ARG A 207 18.29 -29.84 15.09
C ARG A 207 19.56 -29.69 14.24
N LEU A 208 19.99 -28.46 13.99
CA LEU A 208 21.19 -28.15 13.21
C LEU A 208 22.45 -27.95 14.07
N GLY A 209 22.37 -28.26 15.37
CA GLY A 209 23.50 -28.21 16.31
C GLY A 209 23.94 -26.81 16.71
N CYS A 210 23.16 -25.77 16.38
CA CYS A 210 23.46 -24.39 16.73
C CYS A 210 23.34 -24.15 18.24
N VAL A 211 22.38 -24.82 18.88
CA VAL A 211 22.03 -24.62 20.29
C VAL A 211 22.03 -25.96 21.01
N SER A 212 22.51 -25.96 22.26
CA SER A 212 22.38 -27.08 23.19
C SER A 212 21.88 -26.57 24.54
N GLY A 213 20.77 -27.13 25.02
CA GLY A 213 20.08 -26.62 26.21
C GLY A 213 19.63 -25.17 26.02
N ASN A 214 20.15 -24.27 26.85
CA ASN A 214 19.71 -22.87 26.89
C ASN A 214 20.62 -21.88 26.15
N THR A 215 21.68 -22.33 25.47
CA THR A 215 22.70 -21.45 24.84
C THR A 215 23.19 -21.97 23.48
N PHE A 216 23.75 -21.06 22.68
CA PHE A 216 24.54 -21.42 21.50
C PHE A 216 25.79 -22.21 21.89
N THR A 217 26.16 -23.19 21.06
CA THR A 217 27.29 -24.10 21.32
C THR A 217 28.65 -23.45 21.05
N SER A 218 28.70 -22.49 20.11
CA SER A 218 29.87 -21.67 19.82
C SER A 218 29.45 -20.39 19.08
N GLU A 219 30.40 -19.46 18.88
CA GLU A 219 30.16 -18.27 18.06
C GLU A 219 29.93 -18.63 16.58
N ASP A 220 30.63 -19.62 16.03
CA ASP A 220 30.37 -20.13 14.67
C ASP A 220 28.97 -20.71 14.54
N ALA A 221 28.51 -21.44 15.56
CA ALA A 221 27.19 -22.03 15.62
C ALA A 221 26.09 -20.95 15.67
N ARG A 222 26.41 -19.81 16.30
CA ARG A 222 25.55 -18.64 16.40
C ARG A 222 25.49 -17.84 15.09
N LEU A 223 26.62 -17.66 14.41
CA LEU A 223 26.68 -17.10 13.05
C LEU A 223 25.94 -18.01 12.04
N LYS A 224 26.06 -19.34 12.18
CA LYS A 224 25.26 -20.29 11.40
C LYS A 224 23.77 -20.13 11.70
N GLY A 225 23.40 -19.96 12.97
CA GLY A 225 22.02 -19.65 13.36
C GLY A 225 21.48 -18.41 12.65
N LEU A 226 22.29 -17.35 12.58
CA LEU A 226 21.95 -16.13 11.86
C LEU A 226 21.77 -16.38 10.35
N SER A 227 22.65 -17.15 9.70
CA SER A 227 22.48 -17.59 8.30
C SER A 227 21.18 -18.36 8.08
N LEU A 228 20.83 -19.26 8.99
CA LEU A 228 19.61 -20.07 8.92
C LEU A 228 18.34 -19.21 9.01
N LEU A 229 18.29 -18.27 9.95
CA LEU A 229 17.16 -17.34 10.09
C LEU A 229 17.06 -16.41 8.88
N LYS A 230 18.19 -15.92 8.37
CA LYS A 230 18.25 -15.14 7.13
C LYS A 230 17.65 -15.91 5.95
N TYR A 231 18.01 -17.19 5.78
CA TYR A 231 17.45 -18.04 4.72
C TYR A 231 15.98 -18.39 4.95
N ALA A 232 15.53 -18.54 6.20
CA ALA A 232 14.13 -18.74 6.52
C ALA A 232 13.27 -17.56 6.05
N VAL A 233 13.70 -16.33 6.35
CA VAL A 233 12.97 -15.10 6.00
C VAL A 233 13.10 -14.76 4.52
N TYR A 234 14.32 -14.74 3.98
CA TYR A 234 14.57 -14.21 2.65
C TYR A 234 14.77 -15.27 1.57
N GLY A 235 15.03 -16.53 1.90
CA GLY A 235 15.31 -17.56 0.89
C GLY A 235 16.42 -17.12 -0.08
N SER A 236 16.10 -17.01 -1.37
CA SER A 236 16.98 -16.49 -2.43
C SER A 236 16.73 -15.00 -2.78
N TYR A 237 15.82 -14.32 -2.10
CA TYR A 237 15.55 -12.90 -2.32
C TYR A 237 16.72 -12.03 -1.83
N GLU A 238 16.84 -10.86 -2.44
CA GLU A 238 17.79 -9.84 -1.98
C GLU A 238 17.41 -9.36 -0.58
N VAL A 239 18.40 -9.27 0.31
CA VAL A 239 18.19 -8.84 1.69
C VAL A 239 18.31 -7.32 1.77
N PRO A 240 17.27 -6.61 2.24
CA PRO A 240 17.32 -5.17 2.38
C PRO A 240 18.42 -4.72 3.34
N LYS A 241 19.22 -3.73 2.92
CA LYS A 241 20.18 -3.07 3.82
C LYS A 241 19.40 -2.23 4.83
N THR A 242 19.41 -2.69 6.07
CA THR A 242 18.66 -2.09 7.18
C THR A 242 19.61 -1.85 8.35
N PRO A 243 19.41 -0.77 9.12
CA PRO A 243 20.30 -0.44 10.23
C PRO A 243 20.08 -1.35 11.46
N ALA A 244 18.97 -2.08 11.50
CA ALA A 244 18.67 -3.07 12.52
C ALA A 244 18.10 -4.35 11.90
N SER A 245 18.19 -5.45 12.64
CA SER A 245 17.73 -6.78 12.20
C SER A 245 17.17 -7.57 13.38
N LEU A 246 15.99 -8.16 13.20
CA LEU A 246 15.34 -8.95 14.25
C LEU A 246 16.05 -10.30 14.47
N MET A 247 16.51 -10.95 13.41
CA MET A 247 17.31 -12.19 13.49
C MET A 247 18.58 -11.99 14.33
N ASN A 248 19.21 -10.81 14.28
CA ASN A 248 20.35 -10.50 15.13
C ASN A 248 19.97 -10.59 16.61
N ILE A 249 18.86 -9.95 17.00
CA ILE A 249 18.38 -9.93 18.38
C ILE A 249 17.97 -11.33 18.85
N ILE A 250 17.32 -12.13 18.00
CA ILE A 250 16.94 -13.52 18.33
C ILE A 250 18.18 -14.39 18.53
N CYS A 251 19.23 -14.18 17.74
CA CYS A 251 20.55 -14.78 17.96
C CYS A 251 21.32 -14.12 19.11
N GLY A 252 20.76 -13.14 19.81
CA GLY A 252 21.34 -12.43 20.96
C GLY A 252 22.39 -11.37 20.61
N TYR A 253 22.60 -11.07 19.32
CA TYR A 253 23.52 -10.03 18.87
C TYR A 253 22.92 -8.64 19.08
N ASP A 254 23.75 -7.61 18.96
CA ASP A 254 23.23 -6.25 18.83
C ASP A 254 22.36 -6.14 17.57
N ARG A 255 21.29 -5.35 17.63
CA ARG A 255 20.35 -5.20 16.50
C ARG A 255 21.06 -4.70 15.24
N SER A 256 22.10 -3.87 15.38
CA SER A 256 22.90 -3.33 14.28
C SER A 256 24.14 -4.17 13.98
N PHE A 257 24.25 -5.39 14.50
CA PHE A 257 25.35 -6.29 14.21
C PHE A 257 25.42 -6.56 12.70
N ASP A 258 26.57 -6.23 12.11
CA ASP A 258 26.88 -6.57 10.73
C ASP A 258 28.09 -7.51 10.74
N SER A 259 27.91 -8.68 10.15
CA SER A 259 29.01 -9.63 10.00
C SER A 259 29.56 -9.47 8.59
N GLU A 260 30.87 -9.22 8.49
CA GLU A 260 31.56 -9.13 7.21
C GLU A 260 31.32 -10.35 6.32
N LYS A 261 31.16 -11.55 6.93
CA LYS A 261 30.81 -12.80 6.25
C LYS A 261 30.00 -13.73 7.13
N LEU A 262 28.79 -14.03 6.70
CA LEU A 262 27.99 -15.12 7.27
C LEU A 262 28.40 -16.48 6.66
N PRO A 263 28.36 -17.58 7.43
CA PRO A 263 28.60 -18.92 6.91
C PRO A 263 27.66 -19.28 5.75
N ILE A 264 28.20 -19.91 4.71
CA ILE A 264 27.42 -20.45 3.59
C ILE A 264 26.69 -21.71 4.06
N LEU A 265 25.37 -21.73 3.86
CA LEU A 265 24.54 -22.88 4.19
C LEU A 265 24.70 -23.99 3.14
N SER A 266 24.80 -25.23 3.61
CA SER A 266 24.71 -26.41 2.73
C SER A 266 23.28 -26.57 2.19
N ASP A 267 23.12 -27.40 1.16
CA ASP A 267 21.77 -27.70 0.65
C ASP A 267 20.94 -28.52 1.64
N ASP A 268 21.60 -29.32 2.49
CA ASP A 268 20.93 -30.01 3.61
C ASP A 268 20.40 -29.02 4.64
N ASP A 269 21.18 -28.00 5.02
CA ASP A 269 20.74 -26.94 5.92
C ASP A 269 19.49 -26.22 5.35
N LYS A 270 19.54 -25.85 4.07
CA LYS A 270 18.41 -25.19 3.37
C LYS A 270 17.18 -26.10 3.30
N SER A 271 17.38 -27.40 3.04
CA SER A 271 16.30 -28.40 3.00
C SER A 271 15.58 -28.51 4.35
N VAL A 272 16.32 -28.49 5.46
CA VAL A 272 15.74 -28.48 6.81
C VAL A 272 14.93 -27.20 7.06
N VAL A 273 15.42 -26.03 6.62
CA VAL A 273 14.65 -24.78 6.73
C VAL A 273 13.37 -24.84 5.91
N ASN A 274 13.43 -25.28 4.65
CA ASN A 274 12.24 -25.37 3.80
C ASN A 274 11.21 -26.37 4.36
N SER A 275 11.67 -27.51 4.86
CA SER A 275 10.80 -28.49 5.55
C SER A 275 10.09 -27.89 6.77
N LEU A 276 10.76 -26.99 7.50
CA LEU A 276 10.16 -26.27 8.62
C LEU A 276 9.10 -25.27 8.15
N LEU A 277 9.37 -24.53 7.06
CA LEU A 277 8.39 -23.60 6.50
C LEU A 277 7.14 -24.33 5.99
N ASP A 278 7.31 -25.50 5.37
CA ASP A 278 6.18 -26.36 4.97
C ASP A 278 5.37 -26.83 6.18
N ALA A 279 6.05 -27.19 7.28
CA ALA A 279 5.38 -27.53 8.54
C ALA A 279 4.62 -26.33 9.13
N VAL A 280 5.17 -25.11 9.05
CA VAL A 280 4.50 -23.87 9.49
C VAL A 280 3.22 -23.65 8.68
N VAL A 281 3.28 -23.74 7.35
CA VAL A 281 2.09 -23.61 6.48
C VAL A 281 1.04 -24.64 6.87
N LYS A 282 1.44 -25.92 6.97
CA LYS A 282 0.54 -27.02 7.31
C LYS A 282 -0.11 -26.82 8.68
N ASN A 283 0.67 -26.42 9.68
CA ASN A 283 0.18 -26.22 11.04
C ASN A 283 -0.72 -24.99 11.14
N TRP A 284 -0.46 -23.93 10.38
CA TRP A 284 -1.32 -22.75 10.34
C TRP A 284 -2.68 -23.09 9.72
N GLY A 285 -2.73 -23.98 8.72
CA GLY A 285 -3.95 -24.53 8.13
C GLY A 285 -4.74 -23.54 7.27
N ALA A 286 -4.98 -22.31 7.76
CA ALA A 286 -5.60 -21.21 7.05
C ALA A 286 -4.81 -20.75 5.81
N LEU A 287 -3.51 -21.07 5.75
CA LEU A 287 -2.65 -20.81 4.59
C LEU A 287 -2.86 -21.82 3.45
N GLY A 288 -3.58 -22.92 3.66
CA GLY A 288 -3.87 -23.92 2.63
C GLY A 288 -2.59 -24.49 1.99
N SER A 289 -2.49 -24.42 0.67
CA SER A 289 -1.34 -24.91 -0.11
C SER A 289 -0.29 -23.81 -0.40
N THR A 290 -0.13 -22.85 0.51
CA THR A 290 0.87 -21.77 0.37
C THR A 290 2.28 -22.37 0.32
N SER A 291 3.11 -21.96 -0.64
CA SER A 291 4.50 -22.39 -0.70
C SER A 291 5.36 -21.67 0.36
N ALA A 292 6.56 -22.20 0.63
CA ALA A 292 7.54 -21.50 1.47
C ALA A 292 7.80 -20.05 1.01
N ASP A 293 7.88 -19.80 -0.30
CA ASP A 293 8.05 -18.43 -0.83
C ASP A 293 6.80 -17.56 -0.67
N GLY A 294 5.61 -18.16 -0.77
CA GLY A 294 4.35 -17.49 -0.44
C GLY A 294 4.30 -17.06 1.03
N LEU A 295 4.75 -17.93 1.95
CA LEU A 295 4.88 -17.61 3.36
C LEU A 295 5.89 -16.48 3.59
N ARG A 296 7.06 -16.52 2.93
CA ARG A 296 8.08 -15.47 3.02
C ARG A 296 7.53 -14.11 2.64
N THR A 297 6.99 -13.99 1.43
CA THR A 297 6.51 -12.72 0.87
C THR A 297 5.24 -12.20 1.56
N SER A 298 4.40 -13.08 2.09
CA SER A 298 3.15 -12.70 2.76
C SER A 298 3.29 -12.46 4.26
N PHE A 299 4.30 -13.01 4.92
CA PHE A 299 4.36 -12.97 6.38
C PHE A 299 5.74 -12.77 6.98
N LEU A 300 6.83 -13.24 6.36
CA LEU A 300 8.17 -13.18 6.97
C LEU A 300 8.95 -11.90 6.59
N ILE A 301 8.91 -11.52 5.30
CA ILE A 301 9.51 -10.30 4.79
C ILE A 301 8.55 -9.14 5.10
N ARG A 302 8.67 -8.62 6.32
CA ARG A 302 7.79 -7.58 6.88
C ARG A 302 8.62 -6.48 7.49
N SER A 303 8.32 -5.25 7.07
CA SER A 303 8.90 -4.07 7.68
C SER A 303 8.35 -3.85 9.09
N GLY A 304 9.19 -3.33 9.97
CA GLY A 304 8.81 -2.93 11.32
C GLY A 304 9.84 -1.99 11.93
N SER A 305 9.60 -1.60 13.18
CA SER A 305 10.54 -0.85 14.00
C SER A 305 10.73 -1.51 15.37
N ILE A 306 11.93 -1.37 15.93
CA ILE A 306 12.28 -1.89 17.25
C ILE A 306 12.54 -0.75 18.22
N GLU A 307 11.82 -0.73 19.32
CA GLU A 307 11.94 0.29 20.36
C GLU A 307 12.41 -0.35 21.68
N ASP A 308 13.33 0.31 22.36
CA ASP A 308 13.69 -0.05 23.73
C ASP A 308 12.60 0.45 24.67
N VAL A 309 12.11 -0.45 25.52
CA VAL A 309 11.10 -0.16 26.55
C VAL A 309 11.61 -0.66 27.90
N GLU A 310 10.98 -0.23 29.00
CA GLU A 310 11.43 -0.58 30.35
C GLU A 310 11.58 -2.10 30.57
N ASP A 311 10.72 -2.89 29.93
CA ASP A 311 10.67 -4.36 30.08
C ASP A 311 11.06 -5.09 28.78
N GLY A 312 12.16 -4.65 28.16
CA GLY A 312 12.79 -5.31 27.01
C GLY A 312 12.64 -4.52 25.71
N LEU A 313 12.14 -5.18 24.66
CA LEU A 313 12.00 -4.60 23.33
C LEU A 313 10.54 -4.62 22.89
N LEU A 314 10.12 -3.60 22.17
CA LEU A 314 8.84 -3.53 21.47
C LEU A 314 9.09 -3.58 19.96
N LEU A 315 8.61 -4.62 19.30
CA LEU A 315 8.57 -4.72 17.84
C LEU A 315 7.21 -4.23 17.34
N LYS A 316 7.19 -3.15 16.56
CA LYS A 316 5.99 -2.69 15.85
C LYS A 316 6.06 -3.17 14.41
N VAL A 317 5.11 -4.01 14.00
CA VAL A 317 5.09 -4.60 12.65
C VAL A 317 4.16 -3.79 11.75
N SER A 318 4.60 -3.52 10.52
CA SER A 318 3.76 -2.85 9.52
C SER A 318 2.58 -3.73 9.11
N SER A 319 1.37 -3.20 9.15
CA SER A 319 0.15 -3.91 8.79
C SER A 319 0.04 -4.23 7.28
N SER A 320 -0.58 -5.36 6.94
CA SER A 320 -0.93 -5.79 5.58
C SER A 320 -2.30 -6.51 5.56
N ALA A 321 -2.99 -6.65 4.41
CA ALA A 321 -4.30 -7.36 4.43
C ALA A 321 -4.18 -8.84 4.77
N TYR A 322 -3.04 -9.49 4.47
CA TYR A 322 -2.82 -10.89 4.86
C TYR A 322 -2.87 -11.09 6.38
N ASP A 323 -2.71 -10.02 7.16
CA ASP A 323 -2.73 -10.08 8.62
C ASP A 323 -4.06 -10.60 9.16
N MET A 324 -5.16 -10.58 8.38
CA MET A 324 -6.43 -11.21 8.78
C MET A 324 -6.30 -12.72 9.01
N LEU A 325 -5.28 -13.35 8.43
CA LEU A 325 -4.98 -14.76 8.63
C LEU A 325 -4.23 -15.01 9.95
N LEU A 326 -3.69 -13.97 10.59
CA LEU A 326 -3.09 -14.07 11.93
C LEU A 326 -4.13 -14.44 12.99
N ASP A 327 -5.41 -14.07 12.79
CA ASP A 327 -6.51 -14.45 13.68
C ASP A 327 -6.75 -15.97 13.70
N LYS A 328 -6.24 -16.67 12.69
CA LYS A 328 -6.30 -18.13 12.56
C LYS A 328 -4.96 -18.81 12.87
N LEU A 329 -3.95 -18.07 13.32
CA LEU A 329 -2.67 -18.63 13.69
C LEU A 329 -2.84 -19.44 15.00
N PRO A 330 -2.48 -20.74 15.04
CA PRO A 330 -2.77 -21.57 16.20
C PRO A 330 -1.77 -21.42 17.36
N TRP A 331 -0.81 -20.51 17.26
CA TRP A 331 0.17 -20.23 18.32
C TRP A 331 0.33 -18.72 18.54
N GLY A 332 0.81 -18.36 19.73
CA GLY A 332 1.07 -16.97 20.07
C GLY A 332 2.36 -16.43 19.44
N TYR A 333 2.35 -15.15 19.05
CA TYR A 333 3.52 -14.40 18.58
C TYR A 333 3.70 -13.05 19.31
N SER A 334 2.76 -12.68 20.19
CA SER A 334 2.76 -11.38 20.89
C SER A 334 3.93 -11.19 21.86
N MET A 335 4.56 -12.29 22.28
CA MET A 335 5.76 -12.28 23.12
C MET A 335 6.76 -13.32 22.61
N VAL A 336 7.95 -12.86 22.24
CA VAL A 336 9.05 -13.72 21.79
C VAL A 336 10.19 -13.64 22.79
N LYS A 337 10.55 -14.80 23.36
CA LYS A 337 11.73 -14.97 24.22
C LYS A 337 12.25 -16.39 24.08
N THR A 338 13.46 -16.54 23.58
CA THR A 338 14.19 -17.82 23.66
C THR A 338 15.02 -17.86 24.93
N SER A 339 15.51 -19.04 25.30
CA SER A 339 16.30 -19.26 26.52
C SER A 339 17.65 -18.54 26.54
N TRP A 340 18.20 -18.19 25.36
CA TRP A 340 19.49 -17.49 25.21
C TRP A 340 19.34 -15.96 24.99
N MET A 341 18.11 -15.46 24.84
CA MET A 341 17.89 -14.02 24.67
C MET A 341 17.98 -13.29 26.01
N LYS A 342 18.68 -12.14 26.01
CA LYS A 342 18.81 -11.26 27.18
C LYS A 342 17.48 -10.59 27.55
N SER A 343 16.75 -10.14 26.54
CA SER A 343 15.49 -9.39 26.71
C SER A 343 14.38 -10.07 25.93
N LYS A 344 13.15 -9.98 26.43
CA LYS A 344 11.95 -10.38 25.67
C LYS A 344 11.63 -9.34 24.60
N ILE A 345 10.93 -9.78 23.58
CA ILE A 345 10.36 -8.91 22.54
C ILE A 345 8.84 -8.99 22.68
N SER A 346 8.22 -7.86 23.01
CA SER A 346 6.78 -7.68 22.90
C SER A 346 6.47 -7.28 21.47
N VAL A 347 5.46 -7.88 20.86
CA VAL A 347 5.11 -7.66 19.45
C VAL A 347 3.78 -6.94 19.37
N ALA A 348 3.81 -5.72 18.85
CA ALA A 348 2.65 -4.99 18.40
C ALA A 348 2.47 -5.23 16.90
N TRP A 349 1.64 -6.22 16.58
CA TRP A 349 1.23 -6.54 15.23
C TRP A 349 -0.30 -6.53 15.23
N ARG A 350 -0.83 -5.39 14.76
CA ARG A 350 -2.20 -4.87 14.96
C ARG A 350 -2.34 -3.99 16.20
#